data_AF-A0AAW0M528-F1
#
_entry.id   AF-A0AAW0M528-F1
#
_cell.length_a   1.000
_cell.length_b   1.000
_cell.length_c   1.000
_cell.angle_alpha   90.00
_cell.angle_beta   90.00
_cell.angle_gamma   90.00
#
_symmetry.space_group_name_H-M   'P 1'
#
loop_
_entity.id
_entity.type
_entity.pdbx_description
1 polymer ?
#
loop_
_entity_poly.entity_id
_entity_poly.type
_entity_poly.pdbx_seq_one_letter_code
_entity_poly.pdbx_strand_id
1 'polypeptide(L)'
;MGMTVGMVFLLWSMNVFIEAVGLGNSSCSGAAAVCGNVTIPYPFGIEPGCFFDDSFAIYCNNTLGSPKPFLRRLDLEVLDISLEGTLRVNYPMSWWCPYGRSTPNVSLASSPFVFSKLRNIFVAMGCANVAYLLSSDG
;
A
#
# COMPACT_ATOMS: atom_id res chain seq x y z
N MET A 1 7.62 43.27 45.92
CA MET A 1 8.58 42.18 45.61
C MET A 1 7.74 40.98 45.22
N GLY A 2 7.54 40.66 43.93
CA GLY A 2 8.54 40.08 43.00
C GLY A 2 8.74 38.61 43.39
N MET A 3 8.53 37.59 42.56
CA MET A 3 8.85 37.49 41.14
C MET A 3 7.96 36.42 40.46
N THR A 4 7.32 36.76 39.34
CA THR A 4 6.81 35.77 38.37
C THR A 4 7.99 35.08 37.70
N VAL A 5 8.02 33.75 37.74
CA VAL A 5 8.99 32.93 36.98
C VAL A 5 8.44 32.78 35.56
N GLY A 6 8.98 33.56 34.62
CA GLY A 6 8.76 33.34 33.20
C GLY A 6 9.69 32.25 32.68
N MET A 7 9.14 31.09 32.31
CA MET A 7 9.88 30.09 31.54
C MET A 7 9.90 30.52 30.07
N VAL A 8 11.06 30.98 29.59
CA VAL A 8 11.32 31.16 28.17
C VAL A 8 11.74 29.81 27.61
N PHE A 9 10.82 29.10 26.94
CA PHE A 9 11.20 27.97 26.09
C PHE A 9 11.65 28.52 24.74
N LEU A 10 12.97 28.56 24.52
CA LEU A 10 13.53 28.78 23.20
C LEU A 10 13.12 27.60 22.33
N LEU A 11 12.17 27.82 21.41
CA LEU A 11 11.94 26.91 20.30
C LEU A 11 13.26 26.82 19.53
N TRP A 12 13.96 25.70 19.71
CA TRP A 12 15.12 25.36 18.90
C TRP A 12 14.63 25.35 17.45
N SER A 13 14.95 26.41 16.72
CA SER A 13 14.79 26.49 15.28
C SER A 13 15.73 25.45 14.67
N MET A 14 15.27 24.21 14.59
CA MET A 14 15.77 23.29 13.59
C MET A 14 15.29 23.84 12.25
N ASN A 15 16.07 24.76 11.70
CA ASN A 15 16.13 24.91 10.25
C ASN A 15 16.67 23.58 9.74
N VAL A 16 15.78 22.63 9.49
CA VAL A 16 16.09 21.56 8.56
C VAL A 16 16.13 22.23 7.20
N PHE A 17 17.33 22.61 6.77
CA PHE A 17 17.60 22.73 5.35
C PHE A 17 17.40 21.32 4.79
N ILE A 18 16.21 21.01 4.28
CA ILE A 18 16.13 19.95 3.29
C ILE A 18 16.75 20.57 2.05
N GLU A 19 18.02 20.25 1.81
CA GLU A 19 18.49 20.20 0.44
C GLU A 19 17.58 19.17 -0.25
N ALA A 20 16.73 19.63 -1.16
CA ALA A 20 16.22 18.76 -2.19
C ALA A 20 17.40 18.41 -3.10
N VAL A 21 18.31 17.55 -2.63
CA VAL A 21 19.13 16.79 -3.54
C VAL A 21 18.14 15.86 -4.23
N GLY A 22 17.82 16.18 -5.48
CA GLY A 22 17.14 15.25 -6.37
C GLY A 22 17.98 13.99 -6.50
N LEU A 23 17.86 13.09 -5.53
CA LEU A 23 18.42 11.75 -5.58
C LEU A 23 17.39 10.86 -6.26
N GLY A 24 17.36 11.01 -7.57
CA GLY A 24 16.80 10.03 -8.47
C GLY A 24 17.45 10.30 -9.80
N ASN A 25 18.22 9.34 -10.30
CA ASN A 25 18.54 9.29 -11.71
C ASN A 25 17.20 9.08 -12.45
N SER A 26 16.45 10.16 -12.68
CA SER A 26 15.02 10.10 -12.94
C SER A 26 14.75 9.81 -14.41
N SER A 27 14.90 8.54 -14.80
CA SER A 27 14.20 8.01 -15.97
C SER A 27 12.68 8.05 -15.77
N CYS A 28 12.22 8.18 -14.52
CA CYS A 28 10.84 8.46 -14.19
C CYS A 28 10.54 9.91 -14.56
N SER A 29 9.99 10.11 -15.75
CA SER A 29 9.28 11.36 -16.05
C SER A 29 8.33 11.60 -14.88
N GLY A 30 8.41 12.73 -14.17
CA GLY A 30 7.67 12.98 -12.92
C GLY A 30 6.13 12.89 -12.98
N ALA A 31 5.57 12.33 -14.06
CA ALA A 31 4.20 11.88 -14.17
C ALA A 31 3.99 10.53 -13.46
N ALA A 32 2.86 10.41 -12.77
CA ALA A 32 2.40 9.12 -12.26
C ALA A 32 2.14 8.15 -13.42
N ALA A 33 2.64 6.92 -13.30
CA ALA A 33 2.38 5.89 -14.29
C ALA A 33 0.89 5.50 -14.27
N VAL A 34 0.36 5.00 -15.38
CA VAL A 34 -1.04 4.56 -15.46
C VAL A 34 -1.09 3.14 -16.02
N CYS A 35 -1.85 2.27 -15.37
CA CYS A 35 -2.12 0.91 -15.84
C CYS A 35 -3.63 0.65 -15.74
N GLY A 36 -4.28 0.48 -16.90
CA GLY A 36 -5.74 0.38 -16.96
C GLY A 36 -6.40 1.66 -16.50
N ASN A 37 -7.21 1.57 -15.44
CA ASN A 37 -7.89 2.71 -14.82
C ASN A 37 -7.24 3.16 -13.50
N VAL A 38 -6.02 2.70 -13.20
CA VAL A 38 -5.33 3.00 -11.93
C VAL A 38 -4.13 3.90 -12.21
N THR A 39 -4.11 5.05 -11.53
CA THR A 39 -2.95 5.93 -11.45
C THR A 39 -2.00 5.44 -10.36
N ILE A 40 -0.71 5.36 -10.68
CA ILE A 40 0.35 4.78 -9.85
C ILE A 40 1.30 5.90 -9.43
N PRO A 41 1.06 6.53 -8.27
CA PRO A 41 1.95 7.53 -7.71
C PRO A 41 3.12 6.88 -6.94
N TYR A 42 4.23 7.61 -6.83
CA TYR A 42 5.28 7.28 -5.87
C TYR A 42 4.69 7.14 -4.45
N PRO A 43 5.06 6.12 -3.64
CA PRO A 43 6.22 5.23 -3.77
C PRO A 43 6.05 4.00 -4.69
N PHE A 44 4.90 3.85 -5.34
CA PHE A 44 4.66 2.77 -6.30
C PHE A 44 5.13 3.14 -7.70
N GLY A 45 5.46 2.13 -8.49
CA GLY A 45 5.95 2.36 -9.86
C GLY A 45 6.05 1.08 -10.67
N ILE A 46 6.11 1.24 -11.99
CA ILE A 46 6.23 0.12 -12.95
C ILE A 46 7.69 -0.09 -13.35
N GLU A 47 8.38 1.01 -13.65
CA GLU A 47 9.75 0.96 -14.16
C GLU A 47 10.79 0.92 -13.03
N PRO A 48 11.91 0.21 -13.23
CA PRO A 48 13.03 0.23 -12.30
C PRO A 48 13.49 1.66 -12.00
N GLY A 49 13.63 1.99 -10.71
CA GLY A 49 13.99 3.34 -10.26
C GLY A 49 12.79 4.28 -10.03
N CYS A 50 11.57 3.85 -10.35
CA CYS A 50 10.33 4.63 -10.16
C CYS A 50 9.45 4.15 -9.01
N PHE A 51 9.96 3.24 -8.19
CA PHE A 51 9.33 2.75 -6.97
C PHE A 51 10.35 2.81 -5.82
N PHE A 52 9.86 2.91 -4.58
CA PHE A 52 10.72 3.04 -3.40
C PHE A 52 11.58 1.78 -3.16
N ASP A 53 10.98 0.61 -3.31
CA ASP A 53 11.63 -0.71 -3.18
C ASP A 53 10.85 -1.75 -4.00
N ASP A 54 11.42 -2.93 -4.22
CA ASP A 54 10.79 -4.11 -4.85
C ASP A 54 9.39 -4.44 -4.30
N SER A 55 9.12 -4.13 -3.03
CA SER A 55 7.80 -4.29 -2.40
C SER A 55 6.70 -3.39 -3.01
N PHE A 56 7.09 -2.26 -3.58
CA PHE A 56 6.21 -1.27 -4.20
C PHE A 56 6.18 -1.37 -5.74
N ALA A 57 6.92 -2.32 -6.31
CA ALA A 57 6.93 -2.55 -7.74
C ALA A 57 5.58 -3.12 -8.21
N ILE A 58 5.02 -2.49 -9.24
CA ILE A 58 3.79 -2.89 -9.90
C ILE A 58 4.14 -3.41 -11.29
N TYR A 59 3.52 -4.51 -11.71
CA TYR A 59 3.54 -4.92 -13.11
C TYR A 59 2.14 -4.81 -13.72
N CYS A 60 2.08 -4.49 -15.00
CA CYS A 60 0.83 -4.30 -15.73
C CYS A 60 0.55 -5.54 -16.60
N ASN A 61 -0.45 -6.33 -16.23
CA ASN A 61 -0.85 -7.53 -16.96
C ASN A 61 -1.82 -7.14 -18.09
N ASN A 62 -1.44 -7.43 -19.34
CA ASN A 62 -2.18 -7.02 -20.54
C ASN A 62 -2.97 -8.16 -21.22
N THR A 63 -3.10 -9.32 -20.58
CA THR A 63 -3.62 -10.54 -21.23
C THR A 63 -5.13 -10.54 -21.52
N LEU A 64 -5.93 -9.76 -20.80
CA LEU A 64 -7.41 -9.78 -20.86
C LEU A 64 -8.02 -8.56 -21.59
N GLY A 65 -7.28 -7.94 -22.50
CA GLY A 65 -7.72 -6.79 -23.31
C GLY A 65 -7.78 -5.45 -22.56
N SER A 66 -7.96 -5.47 -21.24
CA SER A 66 -7.78 -4.32 -20.36
C SER A 66 -6.54 -4.53 -19.48
N PRO A 67 -5.58 -3.59 -19.46
CA PRO A 67 -4.40 -3.70 -18.60
C PRO A 67 -4.81 -3.67 -17.14
N LYS A 68 -4.29 -4.61 -16.34
CA LYS A 68 -4.57 -4.71 -14.91
C LYS A 68 -3.27 -4.61 -14.10
N PRO A 69 -3.17 -3.71 -13.12
CA PRO A 69 -1.98 -3.59 -12.29
C PRO A 69 -1.95 -4.67 -11.20
N PHE A 70 -0.76 -5.20 -10.93
CA PHE A 70 -0.52 -6.19 -9.88
C PHE A 70 0.69 -5.80 -9.04
N LEU A 71 0.60 -5.98 -7.72
CA LEU A 71 1.77 -5.91 -6.84
C LEU A 71 2.70 -7.08 -7.14
N ARG A 72 3.92 -6.81 -7.58
CA ARG A 72 4.86 -7.84 -8.04
C ARG A 72 5.22 -8.86 -6.96
N ARG A 73 5.38 -8.42 -5.71
CA ARG A 73 5.76 -9.29 -4.59
C ARG A 73 4.64 -10.19 -4.06
N LEU A 74 3.41 -9.70 -4.07
CA LEU A 74 2.25 -10.39 -3.49
C LEU A 74 1.35 -11.06 -4.55
N ASP A 75 1.57 -10.73 -5.82
CA ASP A 75 0.75 -11.15 -6.96
C ASP A 75 -0.75 -10.82 -6.78
N LEU A 76 -1.02 -9.66 -6.19
CA LEU A 76 -2.38 -9.17 -5.94
C LEU A 76 -2.73 -8.04 -6.92
N GLU A 77 -3.89 -8.15 -7.56
CA GLU A 77 -4.43 -7.09 -8.43
C GLU A 77 -4.68 -5.83 -7.60
N VAL A 78 -4.16 -4.70 -8.05
CA VAL A 78 -4.39 -3.38 -7.44
C VAL A 78 -5.66 -2.79 -8.03
N LEU A 79 -6.61 -2.46 -7.17
CA LEU A 79 -7.90 -1.89 -7.57
C LEU A 79 -7.86 -0.36 -7.52
N ASP A 80 -7.15 0.20 -6.53
CA ASP A 80 -7.05 1.64 -6.33
C ASP A 80 -5.84 1.98 -5.43
N ILE A 81 -5.26 3.16 -5.64
CA ILE A 81 -4.18 3.70 -4.82
C ILE A 81 -4.59 5.10 -4.34
N SER A 82 -4.77 5.24 -3.03
CA SER A 82 -5.08 6.53 -2.42
C SER A 82 -3.80 7.30 -2.12
N LEU A 83 -3.86 8.62 -2.31
CA LEU A 83 -2.80 9.56 -1.91
C LEU A 83 -2.58 9.60 -0.38
N GLU A 84 -3.53 9.09 0.42
CA GLU A 84 -3.38 8.93 1.86
C GLU A 84 -2.50 7.72 2.26
N GLY A 85 -1.87 7.05 1.29
CA GLY A 85 -0.98 5.92 1.54
C GLY A 85 -1.70 4.59 1.74
N THR A 86 -2.97 4.49 1.32
CA THR A 86 -3.72 3.22 1.36
C THR A 86 -3.79 2.60 -0.03
N LEU A 87 -3.49 1.31 -0.10
CA LEU A 87 -3.58 0.51 -1.32
C LEU A 87 -4.75 -0.47 -1.20
N ARG A 88 -5.65 -0.47 -2.18
CA ARG A 88 -6.77 -1.40 -2.25
C ARG A 88 -6.47 -2.50 -3.26
N VAL A 89 -6.57 -3.75 -2.83
CA VAL A 89 -6.26 -4.93 -3.64
C VAL A 89 -7.41 -5.91 -3.71
N ASN A 90 -7.43 -6.70 -4.78
CA ASN A 90 -8.32 -7.83 -4.93
C ASN A 90 -7.76 -9.04 -4.16
N TYR A 91 -8.10 -9.13 -2.87
CA TYR A 91 -7.66 -10.24 -2.04
C TYR A 91 -8.53 -11.49 -2.30
N PRO A 92 -7.94 -12.67 -2.51
CA PRO A 92 -8.70 -13.86 -2.86
C PRO A 92 -9.59 -14.31 -1.69
N MET A 93 -10.87 -14.60 -1.97
CA MET A 93 -11.83 -15.04 -0.96
C MET A 93 -11.71 -16.54 -0.70
N SER A 94 -11.71 -16.92 0.59
CA SER A 94 -11.88 -18.32 0.99
C SER A 94 -13.35 -18.74 0.87
N TRP A 95 -13.59 -19.99 0.47
CA TRP A 95 -14.93 -20.56 0.42
C TRP A 95 -14.92 -22.03 0.83
N TRP A 96 -16.05 -22.47 1.35
CA TRP A 96 -16.28 -23.85 1.77
C TRP A 96 -17.66 -24.30 1.31
N CYS A 97 -17.71 -25.36 0.51
CA CYS A 97 -18.93 -26.03 0.06
C CYS A 97 -18.84 -27.55 0.32
N PRO A 98 -19.97 -28.29 0.30
CA PRO A 98 -19.95 -29.74 0.53
C PRO A 98 -19.03 -30.54 -0.40
N TYR A 99 -18.80 -30.03 -1.62
CA TYR A 99 -18.03 -30.71 -2.67
C TYR A 99 -16.67 -30.07 -2.94
N GLY A 100 -16.23 -29.10 -2.14
CA GLY A 100 -14.96 -28.41 -2.37
C GLY A 100 -14.69 -27.30 -1.39
N ARG A 101 -13.41 -26.95 -1.27
CA ARG A 101 -12.95 -25.86 -0.41
C ARG A 101 -11.80 -25.14 -1.10
N SER A 102 -11.74 -23.83 -0.92
CA SER A 102 -10.54 -23.04 -1.18
C SER A 102 -10.21 -22.16 0.02
N THR A 103 -8.97 -22.22 0.46
CA THR A 103 -8.42 -21.35 1.50
C THR A 103 -7.15 -20.70 0.97
N PRO A 104 -7.30 -19.70 0.10
CA PRO A 104 -6.15 -18.95 -0.36
C PRO A 104 -5.49 -18.26 0.84
N ASN A 105 -4.17 -18.36 0.92
CA ASN A 105 -3.40 -17.74 1.98
C ASN A 105 -2.32 -16.87 1.34
N VAL A 106 -2.54 -15.55 1.35
CA VAL A 106 -1.54 -14.58 0.91
C VAL A 106 -0.94 -13.94 2.15
N SER A 107 0.34 -14.24 2.39
CA SER A 107 1.10 -13.70 3.51
C SER A 107 1.65 -12.33 3.17
N LEU A 108 1.44 -11.35 4.04
CA LEU A 108 2.06 -10.02 3.93
C LEU A 108 3.40 -9.93 4.66
N ALA A 109 3.88 -11.01 5.31
CA ALA A 109 5.06 -10.97 6.17
C ALA A 109 6.36 -10.55 5.46
N SER A 110 6.44 -10.70 4.14
CA SER A 110 7.56 -10.28 3.31
C SER A 110 7.38 -8.89 2.69
N SER A 111 6.38 -8.13 3.14
CA SER A 111 6.03 -6.82 2.60
C SER A 111 5.84 -5.79 3.73
N PRO A 112 6.02 -4.49 3.44
CA PRO A 112 5.77 -3.42 4.41
C PRO A 112 4.27 -3.11 4.60
N PHE A 113 3.39 -3.89 3.98
CA PHE A 113 1.95 -3.64 3.98
C PHE A 113 1.27 -4.31 5.17
N VAL A 114 0.31 -3.60 5.74
CA VAL A 114 -0.56 -4.09 6.81
C VAL A 114 -2.02 -3.93 6.42
N PHE A 115 -2.87 -4.78 6.99
CA PHE A 115 -4.30 -4.69 6.81
C PHE A 115 -4.86 -3.41 7.46
N SER A 116 -5.64 -2.62 6.70
CA SER A 116 -6.24 -1.40 7.25
C SER A 116 -7.30 -1.71 8.29
N LYS A 117 -7.13 -1.23 9.53
CA LYS A 117 -8.09 -1.45 10.63
C LYS A 117 -9.44 -0.77 10.40
N LEU A 118 -9.46 0.35 9.66
CA LEU A 118 -10.66 1.18 9.46
C LEU A 118 -11.29 1.02 8.06
N ARG A 119 -10.52 0.60 7.05
CA ARG A 119 -10.96 0.59 5.64
C ARG A 119 -11.07 -0.81 5.04
N ASN A 120 -10.85 -1.87 5.82
CA ASN A 120 -11.08 -3.23 5.36
C ASN A 120 -12.57 -3.57 5.40
N ILE A 121 -13.12 -3.98 4.26
CA ILE A 121 -14.47 -4.55 4.17
C ILE A 121 -14.32 -6.06 4.11
N PHE A 122 -14.89 -6.76 5.07
CA PHE A 122 -14.86 -8.20 5.16
C PHE A 122 -16.28 -8.75 5.12
N VAL A 123 -16.58 -9.57 4.12
CA VAL A 123 -17.93 -10.08 3.87
C VAL A 123 -17.89 -11.60 3.90
N ALA A 124 -18.70 -12.20 4.77
CA ALA A 124 -18.94 -13.63 4.80
C ALA A 124 -20.41 -13.89 4.45
N MET A 125 -20.67 -14.86 3.57
CA MET A 125 -22.03 -15.22 3.15
C MET A 125 -22.28 -16.73 3.29
N GLY A 126 -23.42 -17.11 3.88
CA GLY A 126 -23.88 -18.50 4.05
C GLY A 126 -24.06 -18.94 5.51
N CYS A 127 -24.44 -20.21 5.73
CA CYS A 127 -24.66 -20.76 7.07
C CYS A 127 -23.37 -21.26 7.74
N ALA A 128 -23.19 -20.94 9.02
CA ALA A 128 -22.06 -21.38 9.87
C ALA A 128 -20.66 -21.01 9.33
N ASN A 129 -20.53 -19.88 8.64
CA ASN A 129 -19.23 -19.38 8.22
C ASN A 129 -18.52 -18.63 9.35
N VAL A 130 -17.24 -18.93 9.54
CA VAL A 130 -16.33 -18.16 10.39
C VAL A 130 -15.25 -17.59 9.49
N ALA A 131 -14.98 -16.31 9.66
CA ALA A 131 -14.11 -15.59 8.77
C ALA A 131 -13.33 -14.59 9.66
N TYR A 132 -12.00 -14.62 9.60
CA TYR A 132 -11.11 -13.86 10.47
C TYR A 132 -9.96 -13.26 9.67
N LEU A 133 -9.58 -12.03 10.03
CA LEU A 133 -8.39 -11.37 9.52
C LEU A 133 -7.33 -11.40 10.62
N LEU A 134 -6.26 -12.14 10.39
CA LEU A 134 -5.11 -12.18 11.29
C LEU A 134 -4.04 -11.25 10.71
N SER A 135 -3.77 -10.16 11.43
CA SER A 135 -2.62 -9.30 11.19
C SER A 135 -1.72 -9.46 12.40
N SER A 136 -0.45 -9.82 12.18
CA SER A 136 0.54 -9.62 13.23
C SER A 136 0.87 -8.14 13.22
N ASP A 137 0.29 -7.37 14.15
CA ASP A 137 0.87 -6.07 14.49
C ASP A 137 2.31 -6.36 14.95
N GLY A 138 3.30 -5.72 14.32
CA GLY A 138 4.70 -5.80 14.74
C GLY A 138 4.92 -5.13 16.08
#